data_AF-A0A9X1LAY5-F1
#
_entry.id   AF-A0A9X1LAY5-F1
#
_cell.length_a   1.000
_cell.length_b   1.000
_cell.length_c   1.000
_cell.angle_alpha   90.00
_cell.angle_beta   90.00
_cell.angle_gamma   90.00
#
_symmetry.space_group_name_H-M   'P 1'
#
loop_
_entity.id
_entity.type
_entity.pdbx_description
1 polymer ?
#
loop_
_entity_poly.entity_id
_entity_poly.type
_entity_poly.pdbx_seq_one_letter_code
_entity_poly.pdbx_strand_id
1 'polypeptide(L)'
;MEPAYTRATILELKWGSSAEHRKLARMAGMNALDIEYIAEICLSRHVMIIMRSPKRASRIFDGGLIDPKPPGVKEKTDRYTGTVERAVRRAVDPVTGKESVVTRTYISDYDLMSVWKGPGRPYAKLFFSETARGELSAEALSLLRELNQGLIRKIQHGANDDWLKDGKPRNPHIGFDSFIVWRVNGSVEFKPSKGMLQQFYRDNGLHWPY
;
A
#
# COMPACT_ATOMS: atom_id res chain seq x y z
N MET A 1 32.00 8.32 9.60
CA MET A 1 30.67 8.67 10.11
C MET A 1 29.73 7.59 9.57
N GLU A 2 29.31 6.63 10.40
CA GLU A 2 28.38 5.60 9.93
C GLU A 2 27.02 6.23 9.62
N PRO A 3 26.36 5.91 8.50
CA PRO A 3 25.03 6.41 8.21
C PRO A 3 24.06 5.88 9.27
N ALA A 4 23.35 6.78 9.96
CA ALA A 4 22.30 6.39 10.90
C ALA A 4 21.22 5.59 10.14
N TYR A 5 21.13 4.29 10.44
CA TYR A 5 20.14 3.43 9.83
C TYR A 5 18.73 3.80 10.30
N THR A 6 17.76 3.82 9.38
CA THR A 6 16.35 3.99 9.76
C THR A 6 15.87 2.78 10.55
N ARG A 7 14.86 2.95 11.42
CA ARG A 7 14.25 1.82 12.16
C ARG A 7 13.77 0.71 11.22
N ALA A 8 13.18 1.06 10.07
CA ALA A 8 12.83 0.09 9.03
C ALA A 8 14.04 -0.72 8.56
N THR A 9 15.18 -0.09 8.30
CA THR A 9 16.40 -0.78 7.87
C THR A 9 16.98 -1.68 8.97
N ILE A 10 16.89 -1.26 10.24
CA ILE A 10 17.29 -2.09 11.39
C ILE A 10 16.42 -3.35 11.46
N LEU A 11 15.09 -3.21 11.31
CA LEU A 11 14.17 -4.34 11.32
C LEU A 11 14.44 -5.30 10.16
N GLU A 12 14.64 -4.79 8.95
CA GLU A 12 14.96 -5.58 7.75
C GLU A 12 16.27 -6.37 7.88
N LEU A 13 17.28 -5.79 8.51
CA LEU A 13 18.57 -6.46 8.77
C LEU A 13 18.43 -7.48 9.90
N LYS A 14 17.74 -7.11 10.99
CA LYS A 14 17.54 -7.98 12.16
C LYS A 14 16.72 -9.22 11.82
N TRP A 15 15.71 -9.09 10.97
CA TRP A 15 14.84 -10.20 10.56
C TRP A 15 15.25 -10.87 9.25
N GLY A 16 16.37 -10.46 8.64
CA GLY A 16 17.04 -11.26 7.62
C GLY A 16 16.44 -11.17 6.21
N SER A 17 15.85 -10.02 5.83
CA SER A 17 15.34 -9.83 4.46
C SER A 17 16.42 -10.09 3.39
N SER A 18 16.02 -10.41 2.17
CA SER A 18 16.95 -10.56 1.04
C SER A 18 17.49 -9.21 0.58
N ALA A 19 18.69 -9.19 -0.01
CA ALA A 19 19.26 -7.96 -0.57
C ALA A 19 18.41 -7.40 -1.73
N GLU A 20 17.76 -8.28 -2.49
CA GLU A 20 16.88 -7.93 -3.60
C GLU A 20 15.62 -7.22 -3.10
N HIS A 21 14.94 -7.77 -2.08
CA HIS A 21 13.75 -7.15 -1.52
C HIS A 21 14.08 -5.83 -0.82
N ARG A 22 15.24 -5.69 -0.16
CA ARG A 22 15.69 -4.38 0.34
C ARG A 22 15.91 -3.35 -0.77
N LYS A 23 16.40 -3.76 -1.93
CA LYS A 23 16.54 -2.86 -3.09
C LYS A 23 15.16 -2.42 -3.59
N LEU A 24 14.24 -3.36 -3.76
CA LEU A 24 12.85 -3.07 -4.16
C LEU A 24 12.15 -2.17 -3.14
N ALA A 25 12.30 -2.44 -1.86
CA ALA A 25 11.77 -1.63 -0.75
C ALA A 25 12.18 -0.16 -0.86
N ARG A 26 13.47 0.11 -1.11
CA ARG A 26 13.97 1.48 -1.32
C ARG A 26 13.35 2.14 -2.57
N MET A 27 13.14 1.38 -3.64
CA MET A 27 12.59 1.90 -4.89
C MET A 27 11.08 2.17 -4.78
N ALA A 28 10.35 1.28 -4.12
CA ALA A 28 8.89 1.32 -3.94
C ALA A 28 8.45 2.11 -2.69
N GLY A 29 9.36 2.52 -1.81
CA GLY A 29 9.01 3.19 -0.57
C GLY A 29 8.31 2.29 0.46
N MET A 30 8.44 0.97 0.32
CA MET A 30 7.82 -0.02 1.20
C MET A 30 8.84 -0.61 2.18
N ASN A 31 8.36 -1.41 3.13
CA ASN A 31 9.21 -2.26 3.96
C ASN A 31 9.57 -3.57 3.21
N ALA A 32 10.82 -4.01 3.27
CA ALA A 32 11.24 -5.25 2.60
C ALA A 32 10.55 -6.51 3.15
N LEU A 33 10.23 -6.53 4.45
CA LEU A 33 9.53 -7.66 5.09
C LEU A 33 8.09 -7.77 4.58
N ASP A 34 7.43 -6.63 4.35
CA ASP A 34 6.10 -6.61 3.74
C ASP A 34 6.16 -7.12 2.29
N ILE A 35 7.20 -6.73 1.53
CA ILE A 35 7.39 -7.23 0.16
C ILE A 35 7.57 -8.75 0.16
N GLU A 36 8.37 -9.29 1.07
CA GLU A 36 8.59 -10.74 1.22
C GLU A 36 7.32 -11.47 1.60
N TYR A 37 6.61 -10.98 2.61
CA TYR A 37 5.39 -11.59 3.09
C TYR A 37 4.30 -11.64 2.01
N ILE A 38 4.15 -10.56 1.23
CA ILE A 38 3.21 -10.55 0.10
C ILE A 38 3.65 -11.54 -0.98
N ALA A 39 4.95 -11.68 -1.25
CA ALA A 39 5.46 -12.65 -2.21
C ALA A 39 5.12 -14.10 -1.81
N GLU A 40 5.28 -14.43 -0.53
CA GLU A 40 4.91 -15.74 0.02
C GLU A 40 3.39 -16.02 -0.12
N ILE A 41 2.55 -15.04 0.21
CA ILE A 41 1.08 -15.15 0.03
C ILE A 41 0.73 -15.30 -1.45
N CYS A 42 1.36 -14.54 -2.34
CA CYS A 42 1.12 -14.63 -3.78
C CYS A 42 1.45 -16.01 -4.33
N LEU A 43 2.57 -16.60 -3.88
CA LEU A 43 2.96 -17.96 -4.23
C LEU A 43 1.98 -19.01 -3.68
N SER A 44 1.64 -18.92 -2.39
CA SER A 44 0.82 -19.94 -1.71
C SER A 44 -0.65 -19.92 -2.15
N ARG A 45 -1.21 -18.73 -2.43
CA ARG A 45 -2.62 -18.54 -2.83
C ARG A 45 -2.80 -18.53 -4.35
N HIS A 46 -1.71 -18.59 -5.13
CA HIS A 46 -1.72 -18.39 -6.58
C HIS A 46 -2.45 -17.10 -6.98
N VAL A 47 -2.10 -16.00 -6.31
CA VAL A 47 -2.65 -14.67 -6.58
C VAL A 47 -1.57 -13.72 -7.06
N MET A 48 -1.94 -12.82 -7.97
CA MET A 48 -1.17 -11.68 -8.40
C MET A 48 -1.75 -10.45 -7.72
N ILE A 49 -0.89 -9.66 -7.10
CA ILE A 49 -1.26 -8.44 -6.38
C ILE A 49 -0.56 -7.25 -7.02
N ILE A 50 -1.31 -6.19 -7.26
CA ILE A 50 -0.79 -4.92 -7.79
C ILE A 50 -1.09 -3.86 -6.75
N MET A 51 -0.06 -3.10 -6.34
CA MET A 51 -0.20 -1.97 -5.43
C MET A 51 0.43 -0.72 -6.02
N ARG A 52 -0.14 0.42 -5.67
CA ARG A 52 0.53 1.70 -5.83
C ARG A 52 1.60 1.83 -4.76
N SER A 53 2.81 2.18 -5.18
CA SER A 53 3.91 2.41 -4.26
C SER A 53 3.62 3.62 -3.37
N PRO A 54 3.82 3.52 -2.05
CA PRO A 54 3.81 4.69 -1.18
C PRO A 54 4.91 5.69 -1.58
N LYS A 55 4.79 6.93 -1.09
CA LYS A 55 5.85 7.93 -1.27
C LYS A 55 7.12 7.45 -0.58
N ARG A 56 8.25 7.45 -1.29
CA ARG A 56 9.54 6.94 -0.77
C ARG A 56 9.94 7.54 0.58
N ALA A 57 9.66 8.82 0.78
CA ALA A 57 9.95 9.50 2.04
C ALA A 57 9.20 8.90 3.24
N SER A 58 8.00 8.33 3.04
CA SER A 58 7.23 7.77 4.15
C SER A 58 7.81 6.47 4.70
N ARG A 59 8.74 5.83 3.98
CA ARG A 59 9.42 4.62 4.43
C ARG A 59 10.17 4.82 5.75
N ILE A 60 10.63 6.04 6.04
CA ILE A 60 11.32 6.33 7.31
C ILE A 60 10.39 6.17 8.53
N PHE A 61 9.08 6.24 8.31
CA PHE A 61 8.05 6.12 9.34
C PHE A 61 7.48 4.69 9.47
N ASP A 62 7.91 3.76 8.63
CA ASP A 62 7.54 2.35 8.75
C ASP A 62 8.12 1.72 10.03
N GLY A 63 7.43 0.70 10.54
CA GLY A 63 7.79 0.03 11.79
C GLY A 63 7.18 0.65 13.05
N GLY A 64 6.02 1.32 12.90
CA GLY A 64 5.20 1.79 14.02
C GLY A 64 5.65 3.11 14.66
N LEU A 65 6.39 3.95 13.92
CA LEU A 65 6.75 5.30 14.40
C LEU A 65 5.59 6.29 14.26
N ILE A 66 4.78 6.12 13.21
CA ILE A 66 3.61 6.95 12.92
C ILE A 66 2.45 6.03 12.58
N ASP A 67 1.26 6.36 13.08
CA ASP A 67 0.07 5.59 12.82
C ASP A 67 -0.44 5.79 11.38
N PRO A 68 -1.06 4.76 10.78
CA PRO A 68 -1.79 4.95 9.54
C PRO A 68 -2.96 5.91 9.76
N LYS A 69 -3.34 6.63 8.70
CA LYS A 69 -4.52 7.50 8.72
C LYS A 69 -5.76 6.70 9.15
N PRO A 70 -6.54 7.16 10.15
CA PRO A 70 -7.83 6.56 10.44
C PRO A 70 -8.81 6.85 9.29
N PRO A 71 -9.86 6.04 9.08
CA PRO A 71 -10.80 6.18 7.96
C PRO A 71 -11.46 7.57 7.84
N GLY A 72 -11.55 8.32 8.94
CA GLY A 72 -12.10 9.69 8.98
C GLY A 72 -11.14 10.80 8.54
N VAL A 73 -9.87 10.50 8.21
CA VAL A 73 -8.87 11.48 7.71
C VAL A 73 -8.77 11.34 6.19
N LYS A 74 -9.40 12.26 5.47
CA LYS A 74 -9.47 12.27 3.99
C LYS A 74 -8.39 13.14 3.36
N GLU A 75 -7.69 13.90 4.17
CA GLU A 75 -6.59 14.75 3.76
C GLU A 75 -5.50 13.90 3.08
N LYS A 76 -5.03 14.41 1.93
CA LYS A 76 -3.94 13.78 1.19
C LYS A 76 -2.64 14.01 1.97
N THR A 77 -1.78 13.00 1.97
CA THR A 77 -0.43 13.17 2.48
C THR A 77 0.36 14.13 1.60
N ASP A 78 1.24 14.90 2.23
CA ASP A 78 2.14 15.80 1.53
C ASP A 78 3.03 15.00 0.57
N ARG A 79 3.28 15.58 -0.61
CA ARG A 79 3.94 14.87 -1.71
C ARG A 79 5.42 14.60 -1.46
N TYR A 80 6.05 15.36 -0.55
CA TYR A 80 7.47 15.27 -0.28
C TYR A 80 7.78 14.41 0.95
N THR A 81 6.98 14.58 2.00
CA THR A 81 7.14 13.88 3.29
C THR A 81 6.38 12.56 3.34
N GLY A 82 5.26 12.45 2.61
CA GLY A 82 4.37 11.31 2.67
C GLY A 82 3.56 11.22 3.97
N THR A 83 3.48 12.32 4.74
CA THR A 83 2.70 12.42 5.98
C THR A 83 1.57 13.43 5.87
N VAL A 84 0.63 13.40 6.82
CA VAL A 84 -0.35 14.46 7.03
C VAL A 84 -0.47 14.77 8.51
N GLU A 85 -0.55 16.05 8.85
CA GLU A 85 -0.80 16.50 10.22
C GLU A 85 -2.26 16.90 10.38
N ARG A 86 -2.89 16.46 11.47
CA ARG A 86 -4.26 16.86 11.83
C ARG A 86 -4.31 17.34 13.26
N ALA A 87 -5.00 18.44 13.48
CA ALA A 87 -5.37 18.90 14.81
C ALA A 87 -6.25 17.85 15.52
N VAL A 88 -5.79 17.34 16.66
CA VAL A 88 -6.51 16.34 17.46
C VAL A 88 -7.13 16.92 18.73
N ARG A 89 -6.55 18.00 19.27
CA ARG A 89 -7.08 18.66 20.48
C ARG A 89 -6.64 20.12 20.52
N ARG A 90 -7.51 21.00 21.01
CA ARG A 90 -7.10 22.32 21.50
C ARG A 90 -6.78 22.20 22.98
N ALA A 91 -5.58 22.62 23.36
CA ALA A 91 -5.15 22.71 24.74
C ALA A 91 -5.01 24.19 25.08
N VAL A 92 -5.67 24.62 26.14
CA VAL A 92 -5.49 25.96 26.70
C VAL A 92 -4.51 25.82 27.85
N ASP A 93 -3.41 26.55 27.79
CA ASP A 93 -2.49 26.64 28.90
C ASP A 93 -3.20 27.30 30.10
N PRO A 94 -3.32 26.63 31.26
CA PRO A 94 -4.12 27.11 32.38
C PRO A 94 -3.48 28.31 33.11
N VAL A 95 -2.21 28.62 32.85
CA VAL A 95 -1.46 29.69 33.50
C VAL A 95 -1.44 30.95 32.63
N THR A 96 -1.26 30.77 31.31
CA THR A 96 -1.10 31.87 30.35
C THR A 96 -2.36 32.14 29.53
N GLY A 97 -3.35 31.24 29.56
CA GLY A 97 -4.56 31.32 28.75
C GLY A 97 -4.32 31.09 27.25
N LYS A 98 -3.10 30.73 26.84
CA LYS A 98 -2.73 30.58 25.43
C LYS A 98 -3.30 29.28 24.86
N GLU A 99 -4.06 29.40 23.76
CA GLU A 99 -4.48 28.24 22.99
C GLU A 99 -3.28 27.64 22.22
N SER A 100 -3.16 26.32 22.28
CA SER A 100 -2.28 25.52 21.45
C SER A 100 -3.08 24.41 20.79
N VAL A 101 -2.64 24.00 19.60
CA VAL A 101 -3.24 22.89 18.87
C VAL A 101 -2.27 21.72 18.96
N VAL A 102 -2.73 20.62 19.56
CA VAL A 102 -2.02 19.34 19.48
C VAL A 102 -2.31 18.75 18.11
N THR A 103 -1.28 18.53 17.31
CA THR A 103 -1.39 17.82 16.03
C THR A 103 -0.95 16.37 16.17
N ARG A 104 -1.53 15.49 15.36
CA ARG A 104 -1.06 14.12 15.17
C ARG A 104 -0.69 13.92 13.71
N THR A 105 0.45 13.30 13.50
CA THR A 105 0.96 12.95 12.17
C THR A 105 0.48 11.56 11.79
N TYR A 106 0.16 11.38 10.51
CA TYR A 106 -0.26 10.10 9.95
C TYR A 106 0.43 9.82 8.62
N ILE A 107 0.50 8.55 8.25
CA ILE A 107 0.92 8.09 6.91
C ILE A 107 -0.24 7.37 6.21
N SER A 108 -0.22 7.35 4.88
CA SER A 108 -1.17 6.52 4.12
C SER A 108 -0.85 5.04 4.31
N ASP A 109 -1.90 4.22 4.27
CA ASP A 109 -1.84 2.77 4.16
C ASP A 109 -1.23 2.30 2.82
N TYR A 110 -1.11 0.97 2.66
CA TYR A 110 -0.79 0.42 1.35
C TYR A 110 -2.02 0.43 0.44
N ASP A 111 -1.82 1.00 -0.74
CA ASP A 111 -2.89 1.27 -1.68
C ASP A 111 -2.99 0.13 -2.70
N LEU A 112 -3.95 -0.75 -2.45
CA LEU A 112 -4.25 -1.88 -3.30
C LEU A 112 -4.86 -1.39 -4.62
N MET A 113 -4.30 -1.84 -5.75
CA MET A 113 -4.82 -1.51 -7.08
C MET A 113 -5.73 -2.62 -7.57
N SER A 114 -5.23 -3.87 -7.63
CA SER A 114 -6.02 -5.03 -8.04
C SER A 114 -5.44 -6.34 -7.53
N VAL A 115 -6.31 -7.37 -7.50
CA VAL A 115 -5.94 -8.75 -7.21
C VAL A 115 -6.51 -9.67 -8.29
N TRP A 116 -5.67 -10.59 -8.76
CA TRP A 116 -6.01 -11.56 -9.78
C TRP A 116 -5.61 -12.95 -9.33
N LYS A 117 -6.41 -13.98 -9.63
CA LYS A 117 -6.22 -15.36 -9.17
C LYS A 117 -6.05 -16.31 -10.35
N GLY A 118 -5.21 -17.31 -10.19
CA GLY A 118 -5.07 -18.44 -11.10
C GLY A 118 -3.61 -18.87 -11.26
N PRO A 119 -3.31 -20.15 -11.47
CA PRO A 119 -1.93 -20.63 -11.64
C PRO A 119 -1.29 -20.14 -12.95
N GLY A 120 -2.09 -19.57 -13.85
CA GLY A 120 -1.69 -19.09 -15.16
C GLY A 120 -2.85 -18.35 -15.83
N ARG A 121 -2.69 -18.05 -17.11
CA ARG A 121 -3.71 -17.32 -17.87
C ARG A 121 -4.83 -18.27 -18.33
N PRO A 122 -6.07 -17.77 -18.45
CA PRO A 122 -6.51 -16.42 -18.06
C PRO A 122 -6.61 -16.28 -16.52
N TYR A 123 -6.25 -15.11 -16.01
CA TYR A 123 -6.43 -14.80 -14.60
C TYR A 123 -7.88 -14.36 -14.32
N ALA A 124 -8.45 -14.83 -13.21
CA ALA A 124 -9.75 -14.38 -12.72
C ALA A 124 -9.57 -13.19 -11.78
N LYS A 125 -10.35 -12.12 -11.96
CA LYS A 125 -10.29 -10.98 -11.05
C LYS A 125 -10.91 -11.35 -9.70
N LEU A 126 -10.18 -11.12 -8.60
CA LEU A 126 -10.71 -11.21 -7.25
C LEU A 126 -11.08 -9.79 -6.81
N PHE A 127 -12.38 -9.49 -6.73
CA PHE A 127 -12.86 -8.14 -6.46
C PHE A 127 -12.69 -7.76 -4.98
N PHE A 128 -12.06 -6.61 -4.76
CA PHE A 128 -11.84 -5.94 -3.48
C PHE A 128 -12.54 -4.58 -3.49
N SER A 129 -13.87 -4.50 -3.64
CA SER A 129 -14.61 -3.22 -3.51
C SER A 129 -15.72 -3.29 -2.49
N GLU A 130 -15.97 -2.19 -1.79
CA GLU A 130 -17.18 -2.00 -0.97
C GLU A 130 -18.37 -1.42 -1.76
N THR A 131 -18.19 -0.91 -2.98
CA THR A 131 -19.29 -0.26 -3.72
C THR A 131 -19.54 -0.85 -5.10
N ALA A 132 -20.44 -1.83 -5.11
CA ALA A 132 -21.53 -2.08 -6.07
C ALA A 132 -22.34 -3.36 -5.70
N ARG A 133 -21.80 -4.24 -4.84
CA ARG A 133 -22.41 -5.55 -4.50
C ARG A 133 -22.22 -6.04 -3.04
N GLY A 134 -22.10 -5.14 -2.06
CA GLY A 134 -22.02 -5.55 -0.65
C GLY A 134 -20.61 -5.94 -0.21
N GLU A 135 -20.55 -6.53 1.00
CA GLU A 135 -19.35 -6.96 1.70
C GLU A 135 -18.33 -7.68 0.79
N LEU A 136 -17.04 -7.57 1.12
CA LEU A 136 -16.01 -8.36 0.48
C LEU A 136 -16.45 -9.84 0.42
N SER A 137 -16.22 -10.50 -0.72
CA SER A 137 -16.44 -11.94 -0.79
C SER A 137 -15.66 -12.64 0.32
N ALA A 138 -16.14 -13.78 0.80
CA ALA A 138 -15.45 -14.52 1.87
C ALA A 138 -13.97 -14.81 1.51
N GLU A 139 -13.69 -15.05 0.24
CA GLU A 139 -12.34 -15.23 -0.28
C GLU A 139 -11.49 -13.94 -0.23
N ALA A 140 -12.02 -12.81 -0.69
CA ALA A 140 -11.32 -11.52 -0.63
C ALA A 140 -11.08 -11.09 0.82
N LEU A 141 -12.07 -11.27 1.70
CA LEU A 141 -11.94 -10.99 3.12
C LEU A 141 -10.91 -11.90 3.80
N SER A 142 -10.89 -13.20 3.46
CA SER A 142 -9.87 -14.14 3.93
C SER A 142 -8.47 -13.69 3.54
N LEU A 143 -8.27 -13.33 2.25
CA LEU A 143 -6.98 -12.85 1.76
C LEU A 143 -6.57 -11.52 2.43
N LEU A 144 -7.51 -10.58 2.58
CA LEU A 144 -7.24 -9.30 3.25
C LEU A 144 -6.81 -9.50 4.71
N ARG A 145 -7.47 -10.41 5.44
CA ARG A 145 -7.12 -10.75 6.82
C ARG A 145 -5.73 -11.37 6.90
N GLU A 146 -5.42 -12.32 6.02
CA GLU A 146 -4.12 -12.98 5.94
C GLU A 146 -2.98 -11.99 5.63
N LEU A 147 -3.18 -11.10 4.65
CA LEU A 147 -2.26 -9.99 4.37
C LEU A 147 -2.08 -9.11 5.61
N ASN A 148 -3.17 -8.64 6.19
CA ASN A 148 -3.11 -7.75 7.36
C ASN A 148 -2.63 -8.42 8.65
N GLN A 149 -2.45 -9.74 8.70
CA GLN A 149 -1.81 -10.40 9.85
C GLN A 149 -0.30 -10.14 9.88
N GLY A 150 0.39 -10.32 8.74
CA GLY A 150 1.85 -10.17 8.66
C GLY A 150 2.34 -8.78 8.27
N LEU A 151 1.54 -7.97 7.58
CA LEU A 151 1.98 -6.65 7.13
C LEU A 151 2.27 -5.69 8.29
N ILE A 152 3.40 -4.99 8.25
CA ILE A 152 3.72 -3.89 9.17
C ILE A 152 2.77 -2.71 8.90
N ARG A 153 2.64 -2.31 7.63
CA ARG A 153 1.67 -1.29 7.20
C ARG A 153 0.45 -1.99 6.60
N LYS A 154 -0.69 -1.83 7.26
CA LYS A 154 -1.94 -2.52 6.87
C LYS A 154 -2.52 -1.92 5.59
N ILE A 155 -3.34 -2.72 4.90
CA ILE A 155 -4.24 -2.29 3.82
C ILE A 155 -5.59 -1.95 4.47
N GLN A 156 -6.08 -0.72 4.31
CA GLN A 156 -7.30 -0.28 4.99
C GLN A 156 -8.51 -0.12 4.06
N HIS A 157 -8.29 -0.13 2.75
CA HIS A 157 -9.35 0.03 1.76
C HIS A 157 -9.29 -1.02 0.64
N GLY A 158 -10.39 -1.12 -0.10
CA GLY A 158 -10.48 -1.98 -1.27
C GLY A 158 -9.53 -1.59 -2.41
N ALA A 159 -9.44 -2.45 -3.41
CA ALA A 159 -8.70 -2.27 -4.64
C ALA A 159 -9.25 -1.11 -5.47
N ASN A 160 -8.39 -0.16 -5.84
CA ASN A 160 -8.77 1.02 -6.61
C ASN A 160 -9.39 0.68 -7.98
N ASP A 161 -8.95 -0.42 -8.63
CA ASP A 161 -9.50 -0.91 -9.90
C ASP A 161 -10.98 -1.31 -9.80
N ASP A 162 -11.49 -1.57 -8.59
CA ASP A 162 -12.84 -2.11 -8.37
C ASP A 162 -13.85 -1.05 -7.95
N TRP A 163 -13.40 0.19 -7.73
CA TRP A 163 -14.27 1.28 -7.32
C TRP A 163 -14.97 1.85 -8.55
N LEU A 164 -16.16 1.35 -8.84
CA LEU A 164 -16.96 1.79 -9.98
C LEU A 164 -18.09 2.74 -9.54
N LYS A 165 -18.37 3.75 -10.38
CA LYS A 165 -19.55 4.60 -10.32
C LYS A 165 -20.21 4.56 -11.70
N ASP A 166 -21.46 4.09 -11.76
CA ASP A 166 -22.22 3.95 -13.01
C ASP A 166 -21.48 3.12 -14.08
N GLY A 167 -20.83 2.03 -13.63
CA GLY A 167 -20.02 1.15 -14.48
C GLY A 167 -18.67 1.74 -14.92
N LYS A 168 -18.31 2.95 -14.47
CA LYS A 168 -17.06 3.63 -14.80
C LYS A 168 -16.11 3.67 -13.60
N PRO A 169 -14.79 3.59 -13.80
CA PRO A 169 -13.80 3.78 -12.74
C PRO A 169 -14.00 5.11 -12.00
N ARG A 170 -14.15 5.06 -10.68
CA ARG A 170 -14.34 6.24 -9.81
C ARG A 170 -13.07 7.08 -9.73
N ASN A 171 -11.91 6.43 -9.77
CA ASN A 171 -10.59 7.04 -9.69
C ASN A 171 -9.74 6.69 -10.94
N PRO A 172 -10.08 7.22 -12.13
CA PRO A 172 -9.36 6.88 -13.37
C PRO A 172 -7.93 7.46 -13.38
N HIS A 173 -7.65 8.46 -12.55
CA HIS A 173 -6.36 9.15 -12.51
C HIS A 173 -5.46 8.60 -11.41
N ILE A 174 -4.63 7.62 -11.76
CA ILE A 174 -3.64 6.99 -10.85
C ILE A 174 -2.30 7.76 -10.77
N GLY A 175 -2.24 8.97 -11.33
CA GLY A 175 -1.10 9.88 -11.21
C GLY A 175 0.20 9.43 -11.89
N PHE A 176 1.29 10.15 -11.58
CA PHE A 176 2.67 9.78 -11.95
C PHE A 176 3.33 8.92 -10.87
N ASP A 177 2.53 8.09 -10.22
CA ASP A 177 3.01 7.22 -9.15
C ASP A 177 3.81 6.05 -9.75
N SER A 178 4.60 5.40 -8.88
CA SER A 178 5.17 4.09 -9.18
C SER A 178 4.30 2.99 -8.58
N PHE A 179 4.53 1.77 -9.03
CA PHE A 179 3.75 0.60 -8.65
C PHE A 179 4.68 -0.57 -8.37
N ILE A 180 4.16 -1.55 -7.68
CA ILE A 180 4.83 -2.81 -7.40
C ILE A 180 3.84 -3.94 -7.67
N VAL A 181 4.36 -5.00 -8.29
CA VAL A 181 3.56 -6.15 -8.70
C VAL A 181 4.18 -7.41 -8.15
N TRP A 182 3.37 -8.20 -7.45
CA TRP A 182 3.70 -9.57 -7.07
C TRP A 182 2.97 -10.51 -7.99
N ARG A 183 3.71 -11.43 -8.60
CA ARG A 183 3.14 -12.47 -9.47
C ARG A 183 2.77 -13.72 -8.66
N VAL A 184 1.95 -14.56 -9.29
CA VAL A 184 1.47 -15.84 -8.72
C VAL A 184 2.56 -16.85 -8.36
N ASN A 185 3.79 -16.64 -8.82
CA ASN A 185 4.97 -17.45 -8.50
C ASN A 185 5.86 -16.81 -7.40
N GLY A 186 5.39 -15.75 -6.74
CA GLY A 186 6.13 -15.01 -5.72
C GLY A 186 7.15 -14.01 -6.26
N SER A 187 7.40 -13.92 -7.58
CA SER A 187 8.31 -12.91 -8.12
C SER A 187 7.72 -11.50 -8.00
N VAL A 188 8.60 -10.52 -7.79
CA VAL A 188 8.23 -9.12 -7.52
C VAL A 188 8.85 -8.18 -8.54
N GLU A 189 8.05 -7.28 -9.10
CA GLU A 189 8.50 -6.30 -10.09
C GLU A 189 8.12 -4.87 -9.70
N PHE A 190 9.09 -3.97 -9.75
CA PHE A 190 8.83 -2.53 -9.63
C PHE A 190 8.47 -1.93 -11.00
N LYS A 191 7.41 -1.13 -11.05
CA LYS A 191 6.96 -0.40 -12.24
C LYS A 191 7.06 1.10 -11.97
N PRO A 192 8.08 1.80 -12.51
CA PRO A 192 8.34 3.21 -12.19
C PRO A 192 7.30 4.19 -12.76
N SER A 193 6.37 3.75 -13.61
CA SER A 193 5.41 4.64 -14.27
C SER A 193 4.09 3.95 -14.64
N LYS A 194 3.04 4.76 -14.85
CA LYS A 194 1.74 4.32 -15.38
C LYS A 194 1.89 3.55 -16.70
N GLY A 195 2.76 4.02 -17.60
CA GLY A 195 2.97 3.36 -18.90
C GLY A 195 3.51 1.94 -18.77
N MET A 196 4.46 1.72 -17.84
CA MET A 196 4.98 0.37 -17.58
C MET A 196 3.97 -0.54 -16.88
N LEU A 197 3.10 0.01 -16.04
CA LEU A 197 2.00 -0.75 -15.46
C LEU A 197 0.95 -1.11 -16.53
N GLN A 198 0.58 -0.17 -17.39
CA GLN A 198 -0.36 -0.42 -18.48
C GLN A 198 0.16 -1.51 -19.44
N GLN A 199 1.44 -1.46 -19.77
CA GLN A 199 2.13 -2.52 -20.51
C GLN A 199 2.00 -3.86 -19.80
N PHE A 200 2.26 -3.91 -18.49
CA PHE A 200 2.12 -5.13 -17.70
C PHE A 200 0.70 -5.70 -17.75
N TYR A 201 -0.34 -4.87 -17.63
CA TYR A 201 -1.73 -5.32 -17.74
C TYR A 201 -1.99 -5.96 -19.11
N ARG A 202 -1.60 -5.27 -20.19
CA ARG A 202 -1.75 -5.76 -21.56
C ARG A 202 -1.01 -7.09 -21.77
N ASP A 203 0.24 -7.13 -21.36
CA ASP A 203 1.09 -8.32 -21.53
C ASP A 203 0.52 -9.52 -20.79
N ASN A 204 -0.23 -9.32 -19.72
CA ASN A 204 -0.85 -10.37 -18.91
C ASN A 204 -2.34 -10.63 -19.20
N GLY A 205 -2.90 -9.97 -20.22
CA GLY A 205 -4.31 -10.12 -20.57
C GLY A 205 -5.27 -9.61 -19.49
N LEU A 206 -4.84 -8.65 -18.68
CA LEU A 206 -5.62 -8.05 -17.60
C LEU A 206 -6.39 -6.84 -18.13
N HIS A 207 -7.61 -6.64 -17.64
CA HIS A 207 -8.40 -5.46 -17.97
C HIS A 207 -7.80 -4.20 -17.31
N TRP A 208 -7.54 -3.17 -18.11
CA TRP A 208 -6.99 -1.88 -17.66
C TRP A 208 -8.11 -0.84 -17.43
N PRO A 209 -8.37 -0.40 -16.18
CA PRO A 209 -9.49 0.48 -15.87
C PRO A 209 -9.11 1.98 -15.77
N TYR A 210 -8.00 2.44 -16.37
CA TYR A 210 -7.44 3.81 -16.14
C TYR A 210 -7.09 4.61 -17.40
#